data_AF-A0A662VZI5-F1
#
_entry.id   AF-A0A662VZI5-F1
#
_cell.length_a   1.000
_cell.length_b   1.000
_cell.length_c   1.000
_cell.angle_alpha   90.00
_cell.angle_beta   90.00
_cell.angle_gamma   90.00
#
_symmetry.space_group_name_H-M   'P 1'
#
loop_
_entity.id
_entity.type
_entity.pdbx_description
1 polymer ?
#
loop_
_entity_poly.entity_id
_entity_poly.type
_entity_poly.pdbx_seq_one_letter_code
_entity_poly.pdbx_strand_id
1 'polypeptide(L)'
;MAAYNSAFHSARALLFAKGYVERSHYCLNIALKHLYGENNRILGLLNVFDKIRLSRHDVQYGGKLIGREEAEFVVEFAERFLETVKNELDF
;
A
#
# COMPACT_ATOMS: atom_id res chain seq x y z
N MET A 1 1.28 12.34 -1.87
CA MET A 1 -0.06 11.98 -1.32
C MET A 1 -0.92 11.19 -2.29
N ALA A 2 -1.15 11.64 -3.53
CA ALA A 2 -1.99 10.93 -4.50
C ALA A 2 -1.55 9.48 -4.75
N ALA A 3 -0.25 9.24 -4.96
CA ALA A 3 0.31 7.91 -5.16
C ALA A 3 0.06 6.96 -3.97
N TYR A 4 0.21 7.44 -2.73
CA TYR A 4 -0.14 6.65 -1.54
C TYR A 4 -1.63 6.29 -1.51
N ASN A 5 -2.53 7.21 -1.87
CA ASN A 5 -3.96 6.93 -1.91
C ASN A 5 -4.29 5.89 -3.00
N SER A 6 -3.64 5.96 -4.16
CA SER A 6 -3.74 4.93 -5.20
C SER A 6 -3.36 3.56 -4.63
N ALA A 7 -2.18 3.44 -4.02
CA ALA A 7 -1.74 2.21 -3.36
C ALA A 7 -2.70 1.74 -2.25
N PHE A 8 -3.26 2.65 -1.45
CA PHE A 8 -4.23 2.32 -0.41
C PHE A 8 -5.53 1.76 -0.99
N HIS A 9 -6.03 2.30 -2.10
CA HIS A 9 -7.20 1.75 -2.77
C HIS A 9 -6.92 0.40 -3.43
N SER A 10 -5.73 0.20 -4.01
CA SER A 10 -5.29 -1.12 -4.51
C SER A 10 -5.25 -2.16 -3.38
N ALA A 11 -4.69 -1.79 -2.21
CA ALA A 11 -4.69 -2.64 -1.03
C ALA A 11 -6.12 -2.97 -0.55
N ARG A 12 -7.05 -2.00 -0.59
CA ARG A 12 -8.46 -2.26 -0.25
C ARG A 12 -9.14 -3.21 -1.24
N ALA A 13 -8.77 -3.21 -2.52
CA ALA A 13 -9.31 -4.15 -3.48
C ALA A 13 -8.99 -5.61 -3.09
N LEU A 14 -7.75 -5.89 -2.68
CA LEU A 14 -7.37 -7.20 -2.11
C LEU A 14 -8.23 -7.58 -0.90
N LEU A 15 -8.47 -6.63 0.00
CA LEU A 15 -9.29 -6.87 1.19
C LEU A 15 -10.75 -7.18 0.83
N PHE A 16 -11.31 -6.41 -0.11
CA PHE A 16 -12.67 -6.60 -0.61
C PHE A 16 -12.85 -7.94 -1.31
N ALA A 17 -11.84 -8.39 -2.07
CA ALA A 17 -11.84 -9.70 -2.71
C ALA A 17 -11.91 -10.86 -1.69
N LYS A 18 -11.50 -10.62 -0.44
CA LYS A 18 -11.64 -11.56 0.68
C LYS A 18 -12.91 -11.34 1.51
N GLY A 19 -13.79 -10.41 1.13
CA GLY A 19 -15.06 -10.14 1.79
C GLY A 19 -14.98 -9.27 3.06
N TYR A 20 -13.84 -8.62 3.31
CA TYR A 20 -13.64 -7.78 4.50
C TYR A 20 -13.67 -6.28 4.18
N VAL A 21 -13.97 -5.45 5.18
CA VAL A 21 -13.92 -3.99 5.08
C VAL A 21 -13.09 -3.43 6.22
N GLU A 22 -12.14 -2.56 5.89
CA GLU A 22 -11.28 -1.87 6.86
C GLU A 22 -11.09 -0.40 6.44
N ARG A 23 -11.00 0.49 7.43
CA ARG A 23 -10.83 1.95 7.25
C ARG A 23 -9.47 2.44 7.76
N SER A 24 -8.90 1.78 8.75
CA SER A 24 -7.59 2.09 9.33
C SER A 24 -6.47 1.76 8.35
N HIS A 25 -5.59 2.73 8.11
CA HIS A 25 -4.36 2.54 7.32
C HIS A 25 -3.45 1.48 7.91
N TYR A 26 -3.41 1.36 9.24
CA TYR A 26 -2.58 0.39 9.94
C TYR A 26 -3.19 -1.00 9.91
N CYS A 27 -4.48 -1.13 10.29
CA CYS A 27 -5.15 -2.42 10.35
C CYS A 27 -5.29 -3.06 8.96
N LEU A 28 -5.44 -2.25 7.90
CA LEU A 28 -5.46 -2.75 6.52
C LEU A 28 -4.19 -3.56 6.20
N ASN A 29 -3.01 -3.05 6.58
CA ASN A 29 -1.76 -3.75 6.33
C ASN A 29 -1.64 -5.05 7.13
N ILE A 30 -2.10 -5.06 8.39
CA ILE A 30 -2.12 -6.26 9.23
C ILE A 30 -3.03 -7.34 8.63
N ALA A 31 -4.26 -6.95 8.27
CA ALA A 31 -5.23 -7.85 7.67
C ALA A 31 -4.70 -8.47 6.37
N LEU A 32 -4.12 -7.66 5.49
CA LEU A 32 -3.56 -8.16 4.22
C LEU A 32 -2.36 -9.07 4.43
N LYS A 33 -1.48 -8.77 5.41
CA LYS A 33 -0.37 -9.67 5.75
C LYS A 33 -0.85 -11.02 6.28
N HIS A 34 -1.96 -11.04 7.00
CA HIS A 34 -2.59 -12.29 7.44
C HIS A 34 -3.22 -13.04 6.25
N LEU A 35 -3.95 -12.35 5.38
CA LEU A 35 -4.71 -12.95 4.27
C LEU A 35 -3.84 -13.39 3.08
N TYR A 36 -2.69 -12.72 2.86
CA TYR A 36 -1.80 -12.93 1.71
C TYR A 36 -0.36 -13.26 2.13
N GLY A 37 -0.15 -13.65 3.39
CA GLY A 37 1.20 -13.87 3.95
C GLY A 37 2.02 -14.96 3.25
N GLU A 38 1.36 -15.90 2.55
CA GLU A 38 2.02 -16.95 1.79
C GLU A 38 2.47 -16.48 0.39
N ASN A 39 1.91 -15.38 -0.12
CA ASN A 39 2.32 -14.78 -1.39
C ASN A 39 3.51 -13.83 -1.14
N ASN A 40 4.74 -14.36 -1.30
CA ASN A 40 5.97 -13.61 -1.06
C ASN A 40 6.05 -12.27 -1.84
N ARG A 41 5.50 -12.21 -3.05
CA ARG A 41 5.47 -10.99 -3.87
C ARG A 41 4.59 -9.93 -3.23
N ILE A 42 3.36 -10.29 -2.83
CA ILE A 42 2.43 -9.36 -2.17
C ILE A 42 2.97 -8.98 -0.79
N LEU A 43 3.48 -9.94 -0.01
CA LEU A 43 4.05 -9.68 1.31
C LEU A 43 5.19 -8.66 1.25
N GLY A 44 6.08 -8.77 0.26
CA GLY A 44 7.14 -7.79 0.02
C GLY A 44 6.60 -6.39 -0.24
N LEU A 45 5.56 -6.26 -1.06
CA LEU A 45 4.91 -4.97 -1.35
C LEU A 45 4.19 -4.40 -0.12
N LEU A 46 3.53 -5.24 0.69
CA LEU A 46 2.88 -4.82 1.94
C LEU A 46 3.89 -4.28 2.97
N ASN A 47 5.10 -4.84 3.01
CA ASN A 47 6.17 -4.31 3.86
C ASN A 47 6.62 -2.92 3.41
N VAL A 48 6.73 -2.68 2.10
CA VAL A 48 7.06 -1.36 1.56
C VAL A 48 5.89 -0.38 1.77
N PHE A 49 4.66 -0.83 1.56
CA PHE A 49 3.45 -0.04 1.78
C PHE A 49 3.37 0.50 3.22
N ASP A 50 3.73 -0.31 4.21
CA ASP A 50 3.76 0.12 5.61
C ASP A 50 4.81 1.20 5.89
N LYS A 51 5.99 1.09 5.27
CA LYS A 51 7.04 2.12 5.37
C LYS A 51 6.57 3.44 4.75
N ILE A 52 5.91 3.38 3.59
CA ILE A 52 5.34 4.57 2.95
C ILE A 52 4.22 5.17 3.82
N ARG A 53 3.38 4.35 4.47
CA ARG A 53 2.36 4.81 5.42
C ARG A 53 2.99 5.63 6.56
N LEU A 54 4.09 5.15 7.13
CA LEU A 54 4.82 5.86 8.19
C LEU A 54 5.43 7.17 7.65
N SER A 55 6.15 7.14 6.52
CA SER A 55 6.71 8.37 5.93
C SER A 55 5.63 9.40 5.63
N ARG A 56 4.48 8.97 5.06
CA ARG A 56 3.33 9.84 4.79
C ARG A 56 2.77 10.49 6.05
N HIS A 57 2.74 9.78 7.18
CA HIS A 57 2.31 10.35 8.46
C HIS A 57 3.26 11.47 8.91
N ASP A 58 4.58 11.24 8.84
CA ASP A 58 5.59 12.22 9.22
C ASP A 58 5.58 13.45 8.30
N VAL A 59 5.30 13.25 7.01
CA VAL A 59 5.20 14.35 6.04
C VAL A 59 3.97 15.21 6.30
N GLN A 60 2.81 14.59 6.57
CA GLN A 60 1.57 15.34 6.76
C GLN A 60 1.45 15.99 8.13
N TYR A 61 1.91 15.32 9.17
CA TYR A 61 1.67 15.73 10.56
C TYR A 61 2.96 16.05 11.32
N GLY A 62 4.10 15.50 10.89
CA GLY A 62 5.41 15.74 11.49
C GLY A 62 6.21 16.86 10.83
N GLY A 63 5.70 17.49 9.77
CA GLY A 63 6.39 18.58 9.06
C GLY A 63 7.61 18.14 8.24
N LYS A 64 7.78 16.84 8.02
CA LYS A 64 8.89 16.32 7.22
C LYS A 64 8.73 16.72 5.75
N LEU A 65 9.79 17.25 5.17
CA LEU A 65 9.86 17.51 3.72
C LEU A 65 10.33 16.25 2.99
N ILE A 66 9.79 16.02 1.79
CA ILE A 66 10.24 14.92 0.91
C ILE A 66 11.02 15.48 -0.26
N GLY A 67 12.04 14.73 -0.68
CA GLY A 67 12.76 14.99 -1.92
C GLY A 67 12.04 14.43 -3.14
N ARG A 68 12.53 14.80 -4.33
CA ARG A 68 12.04 14.31 -5.61
C ARG A 68 12.14 12.78 -5.72
N GLU A 69 13.28 12.21 -5.33
CA GLU A 69 13.53 10.76 -5.39
C GLU A 69 12.53 9.96 -4.54
N GLU A 70 12.20 10.45 -3.33
CA GLU A 70 11.20 9.81 -2.47
C GLU A 70 9.80 9.90 -3.09
N ALA A 71 9.47 11.03 -3.73
CA ALA A 71 8.20 11.18 -4.44
C ALA A 71 8.10 10.23 -5.64
N GLU A 72 9.14 10.15 -6.48
CA GLU A 72 9.23 9.25 -7.63
C GLU A 72 9.12 7.79 -7.20
N PHE A 73 9.84 7.40 -6.15
CA PHE A 73 9.76 6.05 -5.57
C PHE A 73 8.33 5.66 -5.17
N VAL A 74 7.57 6.57 -4.55
CA VAL A 74 6.19 6.28 -4.13
C VAL A 74 5.24 6.15 -5.33
N VAL A 75 5.49 6.90 -6.41
CA VAL A 75 4.73 6.78 -7.67
C VAL A 75 4.99 5.42 -8.32
N GLU A 76 6.26 5.06 -8.53
CA GLU A 76 6.65 3.76 -9.11
C GLU A 76 6.15 2.59 -8.26
N PHE A 77 6.22 2.71 -6.93
CA PHE A 77 5.66 1.73 -6.02
C PHE A 77 4.15 1.57 -6.22
N ALA A 78 3.40 2.66 -6.33
CA ALA A 78 1.94 2.62 -6.50
C ALA A 78 1.55 1.94 -7.81
N GLU A 79 2.27 2.20 -8.90
CA GLU A 79 2.07 1.56 -10.20
C GLU A 79 2.34 0.05 -10.12
N ARG A 80 3.50 -0.34 -9.58
CA ARG A 80 3.86 -1.75 -9.41
C ARG A 80 2.89 -2.50 -8.50
N PHE A 81 2.40 -1.83 -7.45
CA PHE A 81 1.46 -2.43 -6.53
C PHE A 81 0.09 -2.60 -7.17
N LEU A 82 -0.42 -1.60 -7.87
CA LEU A 82 -1.65 -1.71 -8.66
C LEU A 82 -1.58 -2.87 -9.65
N GLU A 83 -0.49 -2.98 -10.41
CA GLU A 83 -0.33 -4.05 -11.40
C GLU A 83 -0.30 -5.43 -10.72
N THR A 84 0.40 -5.56 -9.59
CA THR A 84 0.41 -6.81 -8.83
C THR A 84 -0.98 -7.17 -8.30
N VAL A 85 -1.75 -6.19 -7.84
CA VAL A 85 -3.13 -6.42 -7.38
C VAL A 85 -4.04 -6.84 -8.52
N LYS A 86 -3.94 -6.22 -9.70
CA LYS A 86 -4.71 -6.62 -10.88
C LYS A 86 -4.46 -8.07 -11.26
N ASN A 87 -3.18 -8.46 -11.34
CA ASN A 87 -2.79 -9.83 -11.63
C ASN A 87 -3.28 -10.84 -10.58
N GLU A 88 -3.28 -10.47 -9.28
CA GLU A 88 -3.80 -11.33 -8.21
C GLU A 88 -5.32 -11.49 -8.26
N LEU A 89 -6.03 -10.50 -8.79
CA LEU A 89 -7.50 -10.47 -8.85
C LEU A 89 -8.06 -10.83 -10.24
N ASP A 90 -7.21 -11.26 -11.17
CA ASP A 90 -7.55 -11.57 -12.57
C ASP A 90 -8.32 -10.42 -13.27
N PHE A 91 -7.87 -9.17 -13.07
CA PHE A 91 -8.47 -7.94 -13.60
C PHE A 91 -7.66 -7.25 -14.71
#